data_AF-A0AAN6FTS3-F1
#
_entry.id   AF-A0AAN6FTS3-F1
#
_cell.length_a   1.000
_cell.length_b   1.000
_cell.length_c   1.000
_cell.angle_alpha   90.00
_cell.angle_beta   90.00
_cell.angle_gamma   90.00
#
_symmetry.space_group_name_H-M   'P 1'
#
loop_
_entity.id
_entity.type
_entity.pdbx_description
1 polymer ?
#
loop_
_entity_poly.entity_id
_entity_poly.type
_entity_poly.pdbx_seq_one_letter_code
_entity_poly.pdbx_strand_id
1 'polypeptide(L)'
;MSTAGHLSLVLRLLIAFYTTLAATAETSQTPLAPTPGYKVGQAIPVSCLNRTTDTGEHITENGQLSYIPFPTCNETGRPLELVFGVEKDINCTIDFVDDPFFHLLEFYVHNDAPLTCRIPTKPLPPSPSKAEYEEGTKDMDGRSGSVVGRLHADDCGFDGDTAALAPSREHKP
;
A
#
# COMPACT_ATOMS: atom_id res chain seq x y z
N MET A 1 61.78 28.04 -20.93
CA MET A 1 60.72 27.32 -20.18
C MET A 1 59.38 27.90 -20.56
N SER A 2 58.53 27.13 -21.24
CA SER A 2 57.30 27.61 -21.91
C SER A 2 56.11 27.64 -20.94
N THR A 3 55.98 28.70 -20.14
CA THR A 3 54.88 28.87 -19.16
C THR A 3 53.51 29.05 -19.81
N ALA A 4 53.46 29.54 -21.05
CA ALA A 4 52.22 29.70 -21.82
C ALA A 4 51.56 28.37 -22.21
N GLY A 5 52.36 27.33 -22.48
CA GLY A 5 51.85 25.99 -22.83
C GLY A 5 51.17 25.31 -21.64
N HIS A 6 51.73 25.47 -20.44
CA HIS A 6 51.15 24.90 -19.22
C HIS A 6 49.83 25.59 -18.84
N LEU A 7 49.74 26.92 -18.98
CA LEU A 7 48.50 27.64 -18.70
C LEU A 7 47.36 27.24 -19.66
N SER A 8 47.68 27.06 -20.95
CA SER A 8 46.71 26.60 -21.95
C SER A 8 46.23 25.17 -21.67
N LEU A 9 47.14 24.30 -21.21
CA LEU A 9 46.81 22.91 -20.88
C LEU A 9 45.93 22.82 -19.63
N VAL A 10 46.23 23.60 -18.58
CA VAL A 10 45.39 23.65 -17.36
C VAL A 10 44.00 24.19 -17.67
N LEU A 11 43.87 25.23 -18.50
CA LEU A 11 42.58 25.78 -18.89
C LEU A 11 41.72 24.75 -19.65
N ARG A 12 42.33 23.97 -20.57
CA ARG A 12 41.63 22.91 -21.31
C ARG A 12 41.18 21.76 -20.40
N LEU A 13 41.99 21.38 -19.42
CA LEU A 13 41.62 20.35 -18.44
C LEU A 13 40.47 20.80 -17.55
N LEU A 14 40.47 22.06 -17.11
CA LEU A 14 39.37 22.61 -16.32
C LEU A 14 38.08 22.64 -17.14
N ILE A 15 38.12 23.10 -18.39
CA ILE A 15 36.92 23.12 -19.25
C ILE A 15 36.39 21.69 -19.46
N ALA A 16 37.26 20.71 -19.73
CA ALA A 16 36.84 19.31 -19.87
C ALA A 16 36.25 18.71 -18.57
N PHE A 17 36.79 19.10 -17.41
CA PHE A 17 36.25 18.69 -16.12
C PHE A 17 34.87 19.31 -15.86
N TYR A 18 34.67 20.60 -16.16
CA TYR A 18 33.38 21.25 -16.00
C TYR A 18 32.32 20.73 -16.99
N THR A 19 32.69 20.40 -18.23
CA THR A 19 31.74 19.84 -19.20
C THR A 19 31.34 18.41 -18.86
N THR A 20 32.24 17.60 -18.30
CA THR A 20 31.92 16.24 -17.82
C THR A 20 31.06 16.28 -16.55
N LEU A 21 31.30 17.24 -15.64
CA LEU A 21 30.49 17.41 -14.42
C LEU A 21 29.07 17.94 -14.71
N ALA A 22 28.90 18.80 -15.71
CA ALA A 22 27.58 19.25 -16.13
C ALA A 22 26.74 18.13 -16.77
N ALA A 23 27.38 17.20 -17.48
CA ALA A 23 26.69 16.07 -18.11
C ALA A 23 26.22 15.01 -17.10
N THR A 24 26.83 14.90 -15.91
CA THR A 24 26.42 13.93 -14.89
C THR A 24 25.28 14.43 -13.99
N ALA A 25 25.01 15.74 -13.94
CA ALA A 25 23.95 16.32 -13.11
C ALA A 25 22.52 15.99 -13.60
N GLU A 26 22.36 15.53 -14.85
CA GLU A 26 21.05 15.19 -15.43
C GLU A 26 20.74 13.69 -15.44
N THR A 27 21.58 12.87 -14.81
CA THR A 27 21.42 11.40 -14.86
C THR A 27 20.57 10.90 -13.69
N SER A 28 19.30 10.66 -14.00
CA SER A 28 18.44 9.63 -13.39
C SER A 28 17.62 10.01 -12.15
N GLN A 29 16.63 10.87 -12.36
CA GLN A 29 15.30 10.51 -11.89
C GLN A 29 14.47 10.17 -13.13
N THR A 30 14.64 8.96 -13.66
CA THR A 30 13.63 8.40 -14.55
C THR A 30 12.33 8.37 -13.75
N PRO A 31 11.29 9.13 -14.14
CA PRO A 31 10.00 9.01 -13.49
C PRO A 31 9.62 7.53 -13.59
N LEU A 32 9.30 6.88 -12.46
CA LEU A 32 8.70 5.55 -12.51
C LEU A 32 7.54 5.67 -13.50
N ALA A 33 7.62 4.89 -14.59
CA ALA A 33 6.58 4.90 -15.61
C ALA A 33 5.22 4.83 -14.90
N PRO A 34 4.29 5.77 -15.17
CA PRO A 34 3.02 5.81 -14.47
C PRO A 34 2.40 4.43 -14.56
N THR A 35 2.41 3.72 -13.44
CA THR A 35 1.84 2.38 -13.42
C THR A 35 0.35 2.62 -13.54
N PRO A 36 -0.32 2.06 -14.57
CA PRO A 36 -1.75 2.26 -14.70
C PRO A 36 -2.41 1.82 -13.40
N GLY A 37 -3.26 2.70 -12.87
CA GLY A 37 -4.03 2.40 -11.67
C GLY A 37 -4.92 1.17 -11.86
N TYR A 38 -5.52 0.71 -10.76
CA TYR A 38 -6.38 -0.46 -10.81
C TYR A 38 -7.57 -0.22 -11.74
N LYS A 39 -7.86 -1.20 -12.60
CA LYS A 39 -9.09 -1.24 -13.40
C LYS A 39 -10.20 -1.83 -12.53
N VAL A 40 -11.45 -1.38 -12.75
CA VAL A 40 -12.61 -2.01 -12.11
C VAL A 40 -12.61 -3.51 -12.44
N GLY A 41 -12.83 -4.35 -11.42
CA GLY A 41 -12.78 -5.81 -11.55
C GLY A 41 -11.38 -6.43 -11.38
N GLN A 42 -10.32 -5.64 -11.18
CA GLN A 42 -8.97 -6.17 -10.97
C GLN A 42 -8.80 -6.73 -9.55
N ALA A 43 -8.25 -7.95 -9.44
CA ALA A 43 -7.88 -8.56 -8.16
C ALA A 43 -6.66 -7.86 -7.52
N ILE A 44 -6.78 -7.57 -6.23
CA ILE A 44 -5.77 -6.94 -5.40
C ILE A 44 -5.40 -7.93 -4.29
N PRO A 45 -4.16 -8.45 -4.26
CA PRO A 45 -3.74 -9.39 -3.23
C PRO A 45 -3.58 -8.71 -1.88
N VAL A 46 -4.07 -9.35 -0.83
CA VAL A 46 -3.88 -8.93 0.56
C VAL A 46 -2.64 -9.61 1.12
N SER A 47 -1.71 -8.80 1.65
CA SER A 47 -0.53 -9.32 2.35
C SER A 47 -0.57 -8.92 3.83
N CYS A 48 -0.30 -9.88 4.71
CA CYS A 48 -0.35 -9.71 6.14
C CYS A 48 1.03 -9.77 6.76
N LEU A 49 1.18 -9.13 7.91
CA LEU A 49 2.44 -9.09 8.62
C LEU A 49 2.85 -10.50 9.05
N ASN A 50 4.08 -10.88 8.73
CA ASN A 50 4.62 -12.16 9.10
C ASN A 50 5.04 -12.14 10.57
N ARG A 51 4.48 -13.07 11.36
CA ARG A 51 4.77 -13.21 12.78
C ARG A 51 5.30 -14.59 13.09
N THR A 52 6.19 -14.68 14.07
CA THR A 52 6.64 -15.96 14.61
C THR A 52 5.47 -16.64 15.31
N THR A 53 5.32 -17.92 15.00
CA THR A 53 4.26 -18.77 15.52
C THR A 53 4.29 -18.91 17.04
N ASP A 54 5.48 -19.07 17.62
CA ASP A 54 5.65 -19.40 19.04
C ASP A 54 5.58 -18.18 19.97
N THR A 55 5.96 -16.99 19.48
CA THR A 55 6.06 -15.77 20.31
C THR A 55 5.13 -14.64 19.85
N GLY A 56 4.55 -14.72 18.65
CA GLY A 56 3.74 -13.65 18.08
C GLY A 56 4.55 -12.38 17.72
N GLU A 57 5.88 -12.48 17.67
CA GLU A 57 6.79 -11.38 17.36
C GLU A 57 6.86 -11.15 15.84
N HIS A 58 7.06 -9.89 15.42
CA HIS A 58 7.15 -9.56 14.00
C HIS A 58 8.49 -10.03 13.42
N ILE A 59 8.44 -10.71 12.29
CA ILE A 59 9.65 -11.10 11.57
C ILE A 59 10.15 -9.88 10.78
N THR A 60 11.40 -9.52 11.00
CA THR A 60 12.06 -8.41 10.32
C THR A 60 13.11 -8.96 9.36
N GLU A 61 12.96 -8.70 8.08
CA GLU A 61 13.94 -9.03 7.05
C GLU A 61 14.67 -7.75 6.65
N ASN A 62 16.00 -7.71 6.79
CA ASN A 62 16.84 -6.54 6.46
C ASN A 62 16.46 -5.23 7.18
N GLY A 63 15.93 -5.32 8.41
CA GLY A 63 15.49 -4.17 9.18
C GLY A 63 14.09 -3.66 8.81
N GLN A 64 13.37 -4.36 7.92
CA GLN A 64 12.00 -4.06 7.55
C GLN A 64 11.05 -5.20 7.91
N LEU A 65 9.84 -4.84 8.36
CA LEU A 65 8.76 -5.79 8.64
C LEU A 65 8.48 -6.68 7.41
N SER A 66 8.49 -7.99 7.61
CA SER A 66 8.22 -8.98 6.56
C SER A 66 6.71 -9.17 6.39
N TYR A 67 6.25 -9.30 5.14
CA TYR A 67 4.85 -9.50 4.80
C TYR A 67 4.69 -10.77 3.98
N ILE A 68 3.70 -11.59 4.34
CA ILE A 68 3.34 -12.82 3.64
C ILE A 68 1.90 -12.74 3.11
N PRO A 69 1.54 -13.46 2.04
CA PRO A 69 0.15 -13.54 1.60
C PRO A 69 -0.77 -14.08 2.69
N PHE A 70 -2.04 -13.65 2.68
CA PHE A 70 -3.05 -14.25 3.55
C PHE A 70 -3.19 -15.76 3.27
N PRO A 71 -3.53 -16.60 4.29
CA PRO A 71 -3.77 -18.03 4.08
C PRO A 71 -4.76 -18.31 2.94
N THR A 72 -4.55 -19.42 2.24
CA THR A 72 -5.36 -19.80 1.09
C THR A 72 -6.79 -20.11 1.51
N CYS A 73 -7.77 -19.52 0.83
CA CYS A 73 -9.19 -19.84 1.05
C CYS A 73 -9.57 -21.14 0.34
N ASN A 74 -10.39 -21.99 0.96
CA ASN A 74 -10.84 -23.26 0.38
C ASN A 74 -11.76 -23.05 -0.84
N GLU A 75 -12.53 -21.96 -0.85
CA GLU A 75 -13.48 -21.64 -1.92
C GLU A 75 -12.79 -21.24 -3.23
N THR A 76 -11.66 -20.52 -3.14
CA THR A 76 -10.96 -19.96 -4.30
C THR A 76 -9.66 -20.71 -4.62
N GLY A 77 -9.12 -21.47 -3.66
CA GLY A 77 -7.79 -22.07 -3.74
C GLY A 77 -6.67 -21.04 -3.88
N ARG A 78 -6.93 -19.78 -3.52
CA ARG A 78 -5.98 -18.66 -3.60
C ARG A 78 -5.95 -17.86 -2.29
N PRO A 79 -4.87 -17.12 -2.01
CA PRO A 79 -4.85 -16.10 -0.97
C PRO A 79 -6.00 -15.10 -1.14
N LEU A 80 -6.42 -14.46 -0.05
CA LEU A 80 -7.47 -13.45 -0.10
C LEU A 80 -7.11 -12.31 -1.07
N GLU A 81 -7.98 -12.09 -2.05
CA GLU A 81 -7.87 -11.04 -3.06
C GLU A 81 -9.14 -10.21 -3.06
N LEU A 82 -8.99 -8.89 -2.97
CA LEU A 82 -10.11 -7.95 -3.06
C LEU A 82 -10.27 -7.49 -4.50
N VAL A 83 -11.50 -7.24 -4.94
CA VAL A 83 -11.75 -6.78 -6.31
C VAL A 83 -11.89 -5.27 -6.31
N PHE A 84 -11.08 -4.58 -7.12
CA PHE A 84 -11.14 -3.12 -7.20
C PHE A 84 -12.48 -2.64 -7.78
N GLY A 85 -13.13 -1.71 -7.07
CA GLY A 85 -14.36 -1.06 -7.54
C GLY A 85 -15.61 -1.94 -7.52
N VAL A 86 -15.56 -3.10 -6.86
CA VAL A 86 -16.70 -4.01 -6.69
C VAL A 86 -16.85 -4.31 -5.20
N GLU A 87 -17.97 -3.91 -4.62
CA GLU A 87 -18.32 -4.29 -3.24
C GLU A 87 -18.90 -5.70 -3.27
N LYS A 88 -18.23 -6.65 -2.62
CA LYS A 88 -18.66 -8.05 -2.61
C LYS A 88 -18.30 -8.71 -1.30
N ASP A 89 -19.24 -9.46 -0.75
CA ASP A 89 -18.97 -10.39 0.34
C ASP A 89 -18.17 -11.59 -0.18
N ILE A 90 -16.98 -11.79 0.38
CA ILE A 90 -16.08 -12.89 0.03
C ILE A 90 -16.06 -13.89 1.17
N ASN A 91 -16.63 -15.07 0.94
CA ASN A 91 -16.53 -16.19 1.85
C ASN A 91 -15.16 -16.85 1.68
N CYS A 92 -14.33 -16.79 2.71
CA CYS A 92 -13.01 -17.41 2.77
C CYS A 92 -12.93 -18.28 4.01
N THR A 93 -13.09 -19.58 3.83
CA THR A 93 -12.97 -20.59 4.87
C THR A 93 -11.57 -21.18 4.85
N ILE A 94 -10.97 -21.30 6.02
CA ILE A 94 -9.70 -22.00 6.23
C ILE A 94 -10.07 -23.44 6.64
N ASP A 95 -9.79 -24.39 5.75
CA ASP A 95 -10.18 -25.80 5.90
C ASP A 95 -9.30 -26.54 6.90
N PHE A 96 -8.01 -26.23 6.91
CA PHE A 96 -7.05 -26.80 7.85
C PHE A 96 -6.23 -25.70 8.53
N VAL A 97 -6.27 -25.70 9.86
CA VAL A 97 -5.43 -24.86 10.70
C VAL A 97 -4.31 -25.76 11.21
N ASP A 98 -3.12 -25.60 10.65
CA ASP A 98 -1.93 -26.29 11.14
C ASP A 98 -1.68 -25.92 12.61
N ASP A 99 -1.09 -26.85 13.37
CA ASP A 99 -0.68 -26.64 14.77
C ASP A 99 0.06 -25.30 14.98
N PRO A 100 1.07 -24.91 14.17
CA PRO A 100 1.65 -23.59 14.28
C PRO A 100 0.61 -22.46 14.08
N PHE A 101 -0.19 -22.50 13.00
CA PHE A 101 -1.14 -21.42 12.73
C PHE A 101 -2.21 -21.29 13.84
N PHE A 102 -2.57 -22.41 14.48
CA PHE A 102 -3.44 -22.43 15.66
C PHE A 102 -2.86 -21.64 16.83
N HIS A 103 -1.59 -21.88 17.19
CA HIS A 103 -0.92 -21.15 18.28
C HIS A 103 -0.82 -19.65 17.99
N LEU A 104 -0.59 -19.27 16.74
CA LEU A 104 -0.58 -17.86 16.35
C LEU A 104 -1.98 -17.24 16.46
N LEU A 105 -3.03 -17.94 16.04
CA LEU A 105 -4.41 -17.48 16.18
C LEU A 105 -4.81 -17.34 17.64
N GLU A 106 -4.40 -18.28 18.50
CA GLU A 106 -4.59 -18.19 19.94
C GLU A 106 -3.97 -16.90 20.49
N PHE A 107 -2.73 -16.57 20.09
CA PHE A 107 -2.12 -15.30 20.48
C PHE A 107 -2.96 -14.09 20.06
N TYR A 108 -3.49 -14.08 18.83
CA TYR A 108 -4.35 -13.00 18.35
C TYR A 108 -5.63 -12.86 19.18
N VAL A 109 -6.28 -13.98 19.51
CA VAL A 109 -7.52 -14.00 20.30
C VAL A 109 -7.25 -13.65 21.77
N HIS A 110 -6.21 -14.22 22.38
CA HIS A 110 -5.88 -14.02 23.79
C HIS A 110 -5.39 -12.62 24.11
N ASN A 111 -4.69 -11.98 23.17
CA ASN A 111 -4.14 -10.64 23.34
C ASN A 111 -4.99 -9.55 22.68
N ASP A 112 -6.17 -9.90 22.13
CA ASP A 112 -7.03 -9.00 21.35
C ASP A 112 -6.23 -8.22 20.29
N ALA A 113 -5.28 -8.90 19.66
CA ALA A 113 -4.36 -8.31 18.71
C ALA A 113 -4.98 -8.35 17.30
N PRO A 114 -4.94 -7.25 16.53
CA PRO A 114 -5.45 -7.25 15.17
C PRO A 114 -4.50 -7.97 14.21
N LEU A 115 -5.06 -8.70 13.25
CA LEU A 115 -4.33 -9.13 12.05
C LEU A 115 -3.96 -7.88 11.22
N THR A 116 -2.67 -7.51 11.27
CA THR A 116 -2.18 -6.34 10.54
C THR A 116 -1.90 -6.71 9.09
N CYS A 117 -2.82 -6.37 8.19
CA CYS A 117 -2.68 -6.59 6.75
C CYS A 117 -2.55 -5.28 5.97
N ARG A 118 -1.90 -5.37 4.81
CA ARG A 118 -1.65 -4.28 3.87
C ARG A 118 -2.29 -4.63 2.53
N ILE A 119 -2.89 -3.61 1.94
CA ILE A 119 -3.46 -3.68 0.59
C ILE A 119 -2.62 -2.73 -0.25
N PRO A 120 -1.95 -3.22 -1.32
CA PRO A 120 -1.16 -2.35 -2.18
C PRO A 120 -2.07 -1.31 -2.84
N THR A 121 -1.71 -0.04 -2.68
CA THR A 121 -2.37 1.07 -3.38
C THR A 121 -1.56 1.44 -4.62
N LYS A 122 -2.26 1.75 -5.71
CA LYS A 122 -1.65 2.36 -6.89
C LYS A 122 -2.15 3.80 -7.00
N PRO A 123 -1.36 4.71 -7.59
CA PRO A 123 -1.84 6.05 -7.90
C PRO A 123 -3.15 5.95 -8.67
N LEU A 124 -4.19 6.63 -8.17
CA LEU A 124 -5.47 6.67 -8.87
C LEU A 124 -5.24 7.34 -10.24
N PRO A 125 -5.75 6.76 -11.34
CA PRO A 125 -5.84 7.52 -12.57
C PRO A 125 -6.79 8.71 -12.32
N PRO A 126 -6.69 9.80 -13.12
CA PRO A 126 -7.65 10.90 -13.02
C PRO A 126 -9.07 10.32 -13.09
N SER A 127 -9.89 10.69 -12.10
CA SER A 127 -11.25 10.20 -11.78
C SER A 127 -11.89 9.26 -12.82
N PRO A 128 -12.27 8.01 -12.44
CA PRO A 128 -12.97 7.10 -13.35
C PRO A 128 -14.22 7.78 -13.90
N SER A 129 -14.54 7.51 -15.16
CA SER A 129 -15.74 8.05 -15.78
C SER A 129 -16.98 7.54 -15.04
N LYS A 130 -18.05 8.35 -15.00
CA LYS A 130 -19.33 7.97 -14.37
C LYS A 130 -19.84 6.60 -14.85
N ALA A 131 -19.63 6.29 -16.13
CA ALA A 131 -20.02 5.01 -16.72
C ALA A 131 -19.22 3.82 -16.17
N GLU A 132 -17.93 4.00 -15.85
CA GLU A 132 -17.08 2.94 -15.30
C GLU A 132 -17.42 2.65 -13.83
N TYR A 133 -17.81 3.70 -13.08
CA TYR A 133 -18.32 3.57 -11.71
C TYR A 133 -19.69 2.87 -11.68
N GLU A 134 -20.62 3.30 -12.53
CA GLU A 134 -21.97 2.71 -12.62
C GLU A 134 -21.98 1.26 -13.11
N GLU A 135 -20.97 0.83 -13.88
CA GLU A 135 -20.83 -0.58 -14.27
C GLU A 135 -20.30 -1.44 -13.11
N GLY A 136 -19.41 -0.89 -12.27
CA GLY A 136 -18.82 -1.59 -11.12
C GLY A 136 -19.76 -1.74 -9.92
N THR A 137 -20.70 -0.81 -9.74
CA THR A 137 -21.68 -0.80 -8.63
C THR A 137 -23.03 -1.43 -8.98
N LYS A 138 -23.14 -2.16 -10.09
CA LYS A 138 -24.37 -2.91 -10.43
C LYS A 138 -24.42 -4.20 -9.61
N ASP A 139 -24.70 -4.05 -8.32
CA ASP A 139 -25.08 -5.15 -7.47
C ASP A 139 -26.53 -5.54 -7.79
N MET A 140 -26.80 -6.84 -7.91
CA MET A 140 -28.13 -7.37 -8.26
C MET A 140 -29.18 -7.18 -7.15
N ASP A 141 -28.82 -6.61 -6.01
CA ASP A 141 -29.70 -6.50 -4.83
C ASP A 141 -29.81 -5.06 -4.32
N GLY A 142 -30.36 -4.15 -5.15
CA GLY A 142 -31.20 -3.00 -4.75
C GLY A 142 -30.78 -2.05 -3.61
N ARG A 143 -29.57 -2.14 -3.05
CA ARG A 143 -29.11 -1.36 -1.90
C ARG A 143 -27.76 -0.76 -2.25
N SER A 144 -27.83 0.45 -2.77
CA SER A 144 -26.67 1.27 -3.12
C SER A 144 -25.87 1.60 -1.85
N GLY A 145 -24.80 0.85 -1.60
CA GLY A 145 -23.77 1.16 -0.63
C GLY A 145 -22.86 2.25 -1.20
N SER A 146 -23.10 3.50 -0.83
CA SER A 146 -22.20 4.59 -1.20
C SER A 146 -20.99 4.58 -0.26
N VAL A 147 -19.97 3.76 -0.57
CA VAL A 147 -18.65 3.93 0.03
C VAL A 147 -17.81 4.81 -0.90
N VAL A 148 -18.11 6.11 -0.93
CA VAL A 148 -17.24 7.13 -1.53
C VAL A 148 -16.58 7.93 -0.41
N GLY A 149 -15.48 7.39 0.10
CA GLY A 149 -14.46 8.23 0.72
C GLY A 149 -13.81 9.08 -0.35
N ARG A 150 -14.21 10.35 -0.47
CA ARG A 150 -13.48 11.36 -1.22
C ARG A 150 -12.17 11.60 -0.47
N LEU A 151 -11.16 10.77 -0.70
CA LEU A 151 -9.81 11.02 -0.23
C LEU A 151 -9.24 12.18 -1.04
N HIS A 152 -9.45 13.40 -0.53
CA HIS A 152 -8.53 14.49 -0.85
C HIS A 152 -7.14 14.09 -0.34
N ALA A 153 -6.12 14.33 -1.15
CA ALA A 153 -4.73 14.00 -0.81
C ALA A 153 -4.20 14.76 0.41
N ASP A 154 -4.99 15.68 0.98
CA ASP A 154 -4.65 16.51 2.14
C ASP A 154 -5.01 15.85 3.49
N ASP A 155 -5.67 14.68 3.52
CA ASP A 155 -6.14 14.01 4.75
C ASP A 155 -5.18 12.92 5.29
N CYS A 156 -3.92 12.87 4.82
CA CYS A 156 -2.87 12.04 5.45
C CYS A 156 -2.04 12.85 6.47
N GLY A 157 -2.67 13.81 7.17
CA GLY A 157 -2.09 14.54 8.28
C GLY A 157 -2.32 13.79 9.59
N PHE A 158 -1.24 13.26 10.18
CA PHE A 158 -1.27 12.77 11.57
C PHE A 158 -1.20 13.99 12.50
N ASP A 159 -2.33 14.67 12.70
CA ASP A 159 -2.45 15.70 13.72
C ASP A 159 -2.69 15.00 15.07
N GLY A 160 -1.60 14.80 15.80
CA GLY A 160 -1.69 14.66 17.24
C GLY A 160 -2.13 16.01 17.82
N ASP A 161 -3.35 16.07 18.35
CA ASP A 161 -3.66 16.74 19.61
C ASP A 161 -5.18 16.75 19.91
N THR A 162 -5.49 16.53 21.18
CA THR A 162 -6.75 16.88 21.89
C THR A 162 -7.92 15.90 21.82
N ALA A 163 -7.99 15.05 22.84
CA ALA A 163 -9.23 14.42 23.30
C ALA A 163 -10.24 15.50 23.74
N ALA A 164 -11.31 15.68 22.97
CA ALA A 164 -12.51 16.39 23.40
C ALA A 164 -13.66 15.38 23.51
N LEU A 165 -14.02 15.05 24.77
CA LEU A 165 -15.23 14.30 25.08
C LEU A 165 -16.45 15.02 24.52
N ALA A 166 -17.20 14.36 23.64
CA ALA A 166 -18.55 14.77 23.29
C ALA A 166 -19.54 14.42 24.44
N PRO A 167 -20.53 15.28 24.76
CA PRO A 167 -21.48 15.01 25.82
C PRO A 167 -22.59 14.05 25.36
N SER A 168 -22.89 13.07 26.21
CA SER A 168 -24.00 12.12 26.07
C SER A 168 -25.35 12.83 25.94
N ARG A 169 -26.09 12.54 24.86
CA ARG A 169 -27.51 12.90 24.73
C ARG A 169 -28.35 12.05 25.69
N GLU A 170 -29.06 12.71 26.59
CA GLU A 170 -30.10 12.13 27.43
C GLU A 170 -31.27 11.61 26.58
N HIS A 171 -31.71 10.40 26.89
CA HIS A 171 -32.92 9.77 26.39
C HIS A 171 -33.96 9.87 27.51
N LYS A 172 -35.05 10.62 27.29
CA LYS A 172 -36.21 10.63 28.20
C LYS A 172 -37.45 10.17 27.40
N PRO A 173 -38.29 9.28 27.98
CA PRO A 173 -39.38 8.59 27.31
C PRO A 173 -40.51 9.50 26.83
#